data_AF-A0A1V4KN99-F1
#
_entry.id   AF-A0A1V4KN99-F1
#
_cell.length_a   1.000
_cell.length_b   1.000
_cell.length_c   1.000
_cell.angle_alpha   90.00
_cell.angle_beta   90.00
_cell.angle_gamma   90.00
#
_symmetry.space_group_name_H-M   'P 1'
#
loop_
_entity.id
_entity.type
_entity.pdbx_description
1 polymer ?
#
loop_
_entity_poly.entity_id
_entity_poly.type
_entity_poly.pdbx_seq_one_letter_code
_entity_poly.pdbx_strand_id
1 'polypeptide(L)'
;MSSCPPDIDECQRGDVCAGGTCVNTDGSFECRCPPGFRTDVTQAQCHDLDECQEYGDTLCGDQRCDNIPGSYRCVTRCHPGYREGDSGDCVDVDECQEYGDTLGQRGLCG
;
A
#
# COMPACT_ATOMS: atom_id res chain seq x y z
N MET A 1 -7.28 1.41 -51.98
CA MET A 1 -6.20 1.19 -51.01
C MET A 1 -6.34 2.27 -49.95
N SER A 2 -6.98 1.97 -48.81
CA SER A 2 -7.05 2.93 -47.71
C SER A 2 -5.71 2.91 -46.98
N SER A 3 -4.90 3.94 -47.16
CA SER A 3 -3.72 4.19 -46.34
C SER A 3 -4.20 4.57 -44.94
N CYS A 4 -3.83 3.79 -43.93
CA CYS A 4 -3.97 4.21 -42.54
C CYS A 4 -3.05 5.43 -42.35
N PRO A 5 -3.55 6.55 -41.78
CA PRO A 5 -2.68 7.66 -41.44
C PRO A 5 -1.57 7.19 -40.49
N PRO A 6 -0.37 7.82 -40.54
CA PRO A 6 0.70 7.49 -39.62
C PRO A 6 0.22 7.75 -38.18
N ASP A 7 0.55 6.84 -37.30
CA ASP A 7 0.29 6.95 -35.87
C ASP A 7 0.91 8.23 -35.28
N ILE A 8 0.22 8.84 -34.32
CA ILE A 8 0.65 10.09 -33.69
C ILE A 8 1.35 9.72 -32.39
N ASP A 9 2.64 10.00 -32.26
CA ASP A 9 3.36 9.75 -31.01
C ASP A 9 2.93 10.74 -29.92
N GLU A 10 1.99 10.34 -29.06
CA GLU A 10 1.54 11.19 -27.96
C GLU A 10 2.62 11.40 -26.90
N CYS A 11 3.61 10.50 -26.78
CA CYS A 11 4.69 10.64 -25.81
C CYS A 11 5.60 11.85 -26.09
N GLN A 12 5.62 12.33 -27.34
CA GLN A 12 6.37 13.53 -27.72
C GLN A 12 5.70 14.85 -27.30
N ARG A 13 4.42 14.82 -26.88
CA ARG A 13 3.74 16.03 -26.36
C ARG A 13 4.20 16.46 -24.97
N GLY A 14 4.82 15.55 -24.20
CA GLY A 14 5.24 15.80 -22.81
C GLY A 14 4.07 15.74 -21.82
N ASP A 15 4.36 15.33 -20.58
CA ASP A 15 3.43 15.26 -19.44
C ASP A 15 2.17 14.38 -19.60
N VAL A 16 2.19 13.42 -20.53
CA VAL A 16 1.05 12.51 -20.75
C VAL A 16 0.94 11.42 -19.66
N CYS A 17 2.07 11.01 -19.08
CA CYS A 17 2.13 9.99 -18.02
C CYS A 17 2.70 10.58 -16.73
N ALA A 18 1.83 11.09 -15.86
CA ALA A 18 2.24 11.63 -14.57
C ALA A 18 2.74 10.50 -13.65
N GLY A 19 4.03 10.52 -13.32
CA GLY A 19 4.67 9.53 -12.44
C GLY A 19 5.00 8.19 -13.11
N GLY A 20 4.93 8.11 -14.45
CA GLY A 20 5.20 6.88 -15.21
C GLY A 20 6.00 7.13 -16.49
N THR A 21 6.28 6.06 -17.23
CA THR A 21 6.94 6.11 -18.54
C THR A 21 5.91 5.97 -19.64
N CYS A 22 5.86 6.93 -20.57
CA CYS A 22 5.00 6.86 -21.75
C CYS A 22 5.58 5.89 -22.79
N VAL A 23 4.72 5.03 -23.33
CA VAL A 23 5.04 4.09 -24.41
C VAL A 23 4.03 4.27 -25.53
N ASN A 24 4.50 4.72 -26.69
CA ASN A 24 3.64 4.87 -27.87
C ASN A 24 3.26 3.50 -28.46
N THR A 25 2.00 3.35 -28.86
CA THR A 25 1.43 2.12 -29.45
C THR A 25 0.65 2.47 -30.72
N ASP A 26 0.33 1.50 -31.58
CA ASP A 26 -0.38 1.82 -32.83
C ASP A 26 -1.82 2.26 -32.54
N GLY A 27 -2.12 3.54 -32.76
CA GLY A 27 -3.42 4.17 -32.54
C GLY A 27 -3.67 4.70 -31.12
N SER A 28 -2.68 4.67 -30.22
CA SER A 28 -2.78 5.15 -28.83
C SER A 28 -1.40 5.18 -28.14
N PHE A 29 -1.37 5.54 -26.86
CA PHE A 29 -0.22 5.33 -25.98
C PHE A 29 -0.62 4.52 -24.73
N GLU A 30 0.39 4.02 -24.01
CA GLU A 30 0.25 3.34 -22.73
C GLU A 30 1.21 3.99 -21.70
N CYS A 31 0.71 4.28 -20.50
CA CYS A 31 1.54 4.71 -19.38
C CYS A 31 1.99 3.50 -18.55
N ARG A 32 3.29 3.24 -18.53
CA ARG A 32 3.90 2.21 -17.68
C ARG A 32 4.30 2.81 -16.34
N CYS A 33 3.61 2.38 -15.29
CA CYS A 33 3.92 2.78 -13.93
C CYS A 33 5.12 2.01 -13.36
N PRO A 34 5.89 2.62 -12.44
CA PRO A 34 6.92 1.91 -11.69
C PRO A 34 6.31 0.79 -10.81
N PRO A 35 7.12 -0.18 -10.34
CA PRO A 35 6.65 -1.22 -9.43
C PRO A 35 5.96 -0.63 -8.19
N GLY A 36 4.84 -1.23 -7.78
CA GLY A 36 4.03 -0.73 -6.66
C GLY A 36 3.08 0.42 -7.03
N PHE A 37 2.95 0.76 -8.32
CA PHE A 37 2.02 1.79 -8.80
C PHE A 37 1.10 1.26 -9.89
N ARG A 38 -0.12 1.80 -9.98
CA ARG A 38 -1.11 1.50 -11.02
C ARG A 38 -1.70 2.76 -11.62
N THR A 39 -2.17 2.66 -12.86
CA THR A 39 -2.85 3.78 -13.52
C THR A 39 -4.28 3.97 -12.99
N ASP A 40 -4.75 5.22 -12.91
CA ASP A 40 -6.18 5.53 -12.69
C ASP A 40 -7.04 5.22 -13.94
N VAL A 41 -8.34 5.48 -13.88
CA VAL A 41 -9.32 5.31 -14.98
C VAL A 41 -8.97 6.10 -16.24
N THR A 42 -8.16 7.15 -16.10
CA THR A 42 -7.68 7.98 -17.22
C THR A 42 -6.48 7.38 -17.94
N GLN A 43 -5.86 6.33 -17.40
CA GLN A 43 -4.62 5.70 -17.88
C GLN A 43 -3.42 6.65 -18.02
N ALA A 44 -3.50 7.86 -17.45
CA ALA A 44 -2.53 8.94 -17.62
C ALA A 44 -1.74 9.27 -16.35
N GLN A 45 -2.17 8.75 -15.19
CA GLN A 45 -1.54 9.04 -13.90
C GLN A 45 -1.26 7.76 -13.12
N CYS A 46 -0.03 7.63 -12.63
CA CYS A 46 0.39 6.54 -11.77
C CYS A 46 0.14 6.91 -10.31
N HIS A 47 -0.66 6.08 -9.65
CA HIS A 47 -0.94 6.17 -8.22
C HIS A 47 -0.34 4.97 -7.51
N ASP A 48 0.09 5.21 -6.29
CA ASP A 48 0.54 4.17 -5.39
C ASP A 48 -0.53 3.09 -5.24
N LEU A 49 -0.12 1.83 -5.36
CA LEU A 49 -1.00 0.70 -5.13
C LEU A 49 -1.05 0.45 -3.63
N ASP A 50 -2.18 0.75 -3.00
CA ASP A 50 -2.37 0.46 -1.58
C ASP A 50 -2.52 -1.06 -1.38
N GLU A 51 -1.40 -1.77 -1.20
CA GLU A 51 -1.41 -3.21 -1.02
C GLU A 51 -2.15 -3.60 0.27
N CYS A 52 -2.12 -2.75 1.29
CA CYS A 52 -2.85 -2.96 2.54
C CYS A 52 -4.36 -2.95 2.33
N GLN A 53 -4.90 -2.12 1.43
CA GLN A 53 -6.33 -2.18 1.07
C GLN A 53 -6.68 -3.39 0.21
N GLU A 54 -5.81 -3.75 -0.74
CA GLU A 54 -6.10 -4.81 -1.71
C GLU A 54 -5.97 -6.22 -1.09
N TYR A 55 -4.99 -6.42 -0.23
CA TYR A 55 -4.64 -7.74 0.31
C TYR A 55 -4.76 -7.83 1.85
N GLY A 56 -4.89 -6.71 2.56
CA GLY A 56 -5.24 -6.67 3.98
C GLY A 56 -4.34 -7.52 4.90
N ASP A 57 -4.99 -8.23 5.81
CA ASP A 57 -4.34 -9.05 6.85
C ASP A 57 -3.54 -10.23 6.27
N THR A 58 -3.80 -10.61 5.02
CA THR A 58 -3.06 -11.69 4.33
C THR A 58 -1.61 -11.32 4.00
N LEU A 59 -1.25 -10.02 3.96
CA LEU A 59 0.12 -9.57 3.68
C LEU A 59 1.05 -9.71 4.89
N CYS A 60 0.52 -9.36 6.06
CA CYS A 60 1.30 -9.13 7.27
C CYS A 60 0.98 -10.11 8.40
N GLY A 61 0.06 -11.06 8.18
CA GLY A 61 -0.36 -12.00 9.21
C GLY A 61 -0.94 -11.26 10.41
N ASP A 62 -0.34 -11.46 11.59
CA ASP A 62 -0.75 -10.80 12.83
C ASP A 62 -0.21 -9.35 12.97
N GLN A 63 0.63 -8.89 12.03
CA GLN A 63 1.17 -7.53 12.04
C GLN A 63 0.26 -6.56 11.29
N ARG A 64 0.30 -5.28 11.67
CA ARG A 64 -0.44 -4.24 10.96
C ARG A 64 0.28 -3.88 9.66
N CYS A 65 -0.47 -3.84 8.55
CA CYS A 65 0.02 -3.30 7.30
C CYS A 65 0.00 -1.75 7.31
N ASP A 66 1.14 -1.13 7.00
CA ASP A 66 1.26 0.31 6.71
C ASP A 66 1.64 0.48 5.23
N ASN A 67 0.77 1.15 4.46
CA ASN A 67 1.02 1.47 3.06
C ASN A 67 2.09 2.57 2.91
N ILE A 68 3.03 2.42 1.97
CA ILE A 68 4.10 3.39 1.70
C ILE A 68 4.27 3.59 0.18
N PRO A 69 4.72 4.75 -0.32
CA PRO A 69 4.86 4.93 -1.77
C PRO A 69 5.77 3.87 -2.43
N GLY A 70 5.19 3.08 -3.33
CA GLY A 70 5.80 1.99 -4.09
C GLY A 70 5.86 0.63 -3.37
N SER A 71 5.33 0.50 -2.15
CA SER A 71 5.29 -0.77 -1.42
C SER A 71 4.41 -0.72 -0.16
N TYR A 72 4.54 -1.74 0.68
CA TYR A 72 3.97 -1.74 2.02
C TYR A 72 5.05 -2.17 3.02
N ARG A 73 4.80 -1.89 4.29
CA ARG A 73 5.58 -2.48 5.38
C ARG A 73 4.66 -3.05 6.43
N CYS A 74 5.01 -4.21 6.94
CA CYS A 74 4.39 -4.76 8.13
C CYS A 74 5.04 -4.11 9.34
N VAL A 75 4.25 -3.40 10.12
CA VAL A 75 4.70 -2.82 11.37
C VAL A 75 4.17 -3.64 12.53
N THR A 76 5.06 -3.89 13.48
CA THR A 76 4.74 -4.50 14.75
C THR A 76 3.93 -3.51 15.59
N ARG A 77 2.64 -3.36 15.29
CA ARG A 77 1.69 -2.87 16.28
C ARG A 77 1.06 -4.08 16.89
N CYS A 78 1.51 -4.38 18.08
CA CYS A 78 0.86 -5.36 18.91
C CYS A 78 -0.61 -4.96 19.14
N HIS A 79 -1.50 -5.95 19.10
CA HIS A 79 -2.93 -5.75 19.34
C HIS A 79 -3.15 -4.99 20.67
N PRO A 80 -4.25 -4.24 20.84
CA PRO A 80 -4.57 -3.66 22.13
C PRO A 80 -4.50 -4.74 23.24
N GLY A 81 -3.69 -4.49 24.29
CA GLY A 81 -3.34 -5.49 25.31
C GLY A 81 -1.98 -6.18 25.09
N TYR A 82 -1.21 -5.81 24.07
CA TYR A 82 0.12 -6.36 23.79
C TYR A 82 1.13 -5.23 23.54
N ARG A 83 2.40 -5.45 23.92
CA ARG A 83 3.52 -4.53 23.69
C ARG A 83 4.66 -5.21 22.95
N GLU A 84 5.51 -4.43 22.30
CA GLU A 84 6.71 -4.95 21.64
C GLU A 84 7.74 -5.37 22.71
N GLY A 85 8.14 -6.64 22.69
CA GLY A 85 9.25 -7.15 23.48
C GLY A 85 10.60 -6.86 22.82
N ASP A 86 11.70 -7.07 23.55
CA ASP A 86 13.07 -6.76 23.07
C ASP A 86 13.47 -7.46 21.75
N SER A 87 12.81 -8.57 21.42
CA SER A 87 13.04 -9.33 20.19
C SER A 87 12.16 -8.88 19.01
N GLY A 88 11.28 -7.89 19.20
CA GLY A 88 10.27 -7.48 18.21
C GLY A 88 9.01 -8.37 18.21
N ASP A 89 8.87 -9.28 19.17
CA ASP A 89 7.67 -10.10 19.37
C ASP A 89 6.62 -9.33 20.17
N CYS A 90 5.33 -9.60 19.92
CA CYS A 90 4.26 -9.04 20.73
C CYS A 90 4.06 -9.85 22.00
N VAL A 91 4.44 -9.27 23.14
CA VAL A 91 4.23 -9.85 24.46
C VAL A 91 2.93 -9.29 25.04
N ASP A 92 2.12 -10.19 25.60
CA ASP A 92 0.90 -9.82 26.33
C ASP A 92 1.26 -8.84 27.45
N VAL A 93 0.57 -7.71 27.49
CA VAL A 93 0.68 -6.74 28.58
C VAL A 93 -0.21 -7.28 29.68
N ASP A 94 0.38 -7.86 30.72
CA ASP A 94 -0.37 -8.18 31.93
C ASP A 94 -0.74 -6.85 32.63
N GLU A 95 -1.92 -6.32 32.31
CA GLU A 95 -2.38 -5.05 32.86
C GLU A 95 -2.52 -5.10 34.40
N CYS A 96 -2.64 -6.30 34.98
CA CYS A 96 -2.74 -6.51 36.41
C CYS A 96 -1.39 -6.44 37.12
N GLN A 97 -0.29 -6.78 36.43
CA GLN A 97 1.06 -6.52 36.93
C GLN A 97 1.53 -5.08 36.68
N GLU A 98 1.11 -4.46 35.58
CA GLU A 98 1.62 -3.15 35.17
C GLU A 98 0.90 -1.96 35.84
N TYR A 99 -0.42 -2.01 36.00
CA TYR A 99 -1.21 -0.89 36.53
C TYR A 99 -1.75 -1.11 37.94
N GLY A 100 -1.61 -2.33 38.47
CA GLY A 100 -2.36 -2.74 39.67
C GLY A 100 -3.87 -2.59 39.47
N ASP A 101 -4.64 -3.00 40.45
CA ASP A 101 -6.10 -3.17 40.44
C ASP A 101 -6.93 -1.86 40.28
N THR A 102 -6.43 -0.84 39.58
CA THR A 102 -6.94 0.53 39.64
C THR A 102 -7.47 1.13 38.35
N LEU A 103 -7.42 0.45 37.19
CA LEU A 103 -8.04 0.97 35.96
C LEU A 103 -8.87 -0.09 35.24
N GLY A 104 -10.14 -0.18 35.64
CA GLY A 104 -11.14 -0.97 34.94
C GLY A 104 -11.47 -0.37 33.58
N GLN A 105 -11.24 -1.15 32.52
CA GLN A 105 -12.17 -1.25 31.40
C GLN A 105 -11.93 -2.57 30.62
N ARG A 106 -12.80 -3.54 30.94
CA ARG A 106 -13.19 -4.75 30.17
C ARG A 106 -12.37 -6.04 30.31
N GLY A 107 -12.34 -6.60 31.53
CA GLY A 107 -12.22 -8.06 31.73
C GLY A 107 -11.02 -8.47 32.59
N LEU A 108 -11.08 -8.21 33.90
CA LEU A 108 -11.18 -9.28 34.92
C LEU A 108 -9.97 -10.22 34.91
N CYS A 109 -8.89 -9.81 35.58
CA CYS A 109 -8.00 -10.77 36.23
C CYS A 109 -8.82 -11.51 37.29
N GLY A 110 -9.19 -12.75 36.98
CA GLY A 110 -9.88 -13.70 37.83
C GLY A 110 -9.26 -15.07 37.70
#